data_AF-A0A1V5BTI3-F1
#
_entry.id   AF-A0A1V5BTI3-F1
#
_cell.length_a   1.000
_cell.length_b   1.000
_cell.length_c   1.000
_cell.angle_alpha   90.00
_cell.angle_beta   90.00
_cell.angle_gamma   90.00
#
_symmetry.space_group_name_H-M   'P 1'
#
loop_
_entity.id
_entity.type
_entity.pdbx_description
1 polymer ?
#
loop_
_entity_poly.entity_id
_entity_poly.type
_entity_poly.pdbx_seq_one_letter_code
_entity_poly.pdbx_strand_id
1 'polypeptide(L)'
;MKKYRSPLMSALWSVAIPGFGQLYIGDYLVGFLLVAMELIINIKASLNLAILYSFRGEYQNAIDVADFQWILFYPCLYAYSIWHAYNEAMENNRGLSQVKEARVSTNTKYNGFFIGVAMGGTLGVIYSYEISPIFCGILGGITGGLLGSVIEKLVLNYKQRN
;
A
#
# COMPACT_ATOMS: atom_id res chain seq x y z
N MET A 1 -15.04 -3.86 21.45
CA MET A 1 -16.12 -4.16 20.48
C MET A 1 -15.77 -3.57 19.13
N LYS A 2 -15.68 -4.41 18.09
CA LYS A 2 -15.50 -3.94 16.70
C LYS A 2 -16.74 -3.10 16.32
N LYS A 3 -16.54 -1.93 15.72
CA LYS A 3 -17.61 -1.03 15.25
C LYS A 3 -17.60 -1.00 13.73
N TYR A 4 -18.74 -0.69 13.12
CA TYR A 4 -18.79 -0.46 11.68
C TYR A 4 -17.88 0.71 11.30
N ARG A 5 -17.03 0.53 10.31
CA ARG A 5 -16.07 1.53 9.82
C ARG A 5 -16.04 1.53 8.30
N SER A 6 -16.12 2.70 7.67
CA SER A 6 -16.01 2.80 6.22
C SER A 6 -14.66 2.25 5.72
N PRO A 7 -14.64 1.21 4.85
CA PRO A 7 -13.40 0.67 4.29
C PRO A 7 -12.66 1.66 3.39
N LEU A 8 -13.39 2.52 2.68
CA LEU A 8 -12.78 3.57 1.88
C LEU A 8 -12.06 4.58 2.78
N MET A 9 -12.67 4.94 3.91
CA MET A 9 -12.05 5.88 4.85
C MET A 9 -10.81 5.27 5.52
N SER A 10 -10.82 3.97 5.84
CA SER A 10 -9.62 3.31 6.38
C SER A 10 -8.48 3.30 5.36
N ALA A 11 -8.78 3.05 4.08
CA ALA A 11 -7.79 3.13 3.01
C ALA A 11 -7.21 4.55 2.85
N LEU A 12 -8.06 5.58 2.83
CA LEU A 12 -7.63 6.99 2.72
C LEU A 12 -6.77 7.43 3.90
N TRP A 13 -7.06 6.95 5.12
CA TRP A 13 -6.19 7.20 6.26
C TRP A 13 -4.82 6.53 6.11
N SER A 14 -4.76 5.31 5.58
CA SER A 14 -3.48 4.65 5.28
C SER A 14 -2.71 5.27 4.11
N VAL A 15 -3.39 5.97 3.19
CA VAL A 15 -2.75 6.80 2.15
C VAL A 15 -2.09 8.02 2.77
N ALA A 16 -2.76 8.67 3.74
CA ALA A 16 -2.18 9.83 4.40
C ALA A 16 -0.91 9.45 5.19
N ILE A 17 -1.01 8.42 6.04
CA ILE A 17 0.10 7.87 6.81
C ILE A 17 -0.14 6.36 6.99
N PRO A 18 0.79 5.49 6.54
CA PRO A 18 0.70 4.07 6.80
C PRO A 18 0.51 3.76 8.29
N GLY A 19 -0.54 3.00 8.61
CA GLY A 19 -0.92 2.65 9.98
C GLY A 19 -2.12 3.43 10.52
N PHE A 20 -2.44 4.62 9.98
CA PHE A 20 -3.60 5.38 10.45
C PHE A 20 -4.94 4.70 10.11
N GLY A 21 -5.03 3.98 8.99
CA GLY A 21 -6.21 3.18 8.66
C GLY A 21 -6.46 2.07 9.67
N GLN A 22 -5.39 1.43 10.15
CA GLN A 22 -5.41 0.39 11.19
C GLN A 22 -5.83 0.97 12.55
N LEU A 23 -5.28 2.12 12.93
CA LEU A 23 -5.72 2.84 14.13
C LEU A 23 -7.21 3.22 14.05
N TYR A 24 -7.68 3.69 12.89
CA TYR A 24 -9.07 4.05 12.65
C TYR A 24 -10.05 2.87 12.83
N ILE A 25 -9.67 1.67 12.38
CA ILE A 25 -10.48 0.45 12.55
C ILE A 25 -10.35 -0.19 13.94
N GLY A 26 -9.43 0.30 14.77
CA GLY A 26 -9.19 -0.17 16.14
C GLY A 26 -8.18 -1.31 16.24
N ASP A 27 -7.39 -1.56 15.19
CA ASP A 27 -6.27 -2.49 15.21
C ASP A 27 -4.99 -1.75 15.64
N TYR A 28 -4.90 -1.49 16.95
CA TYR A 28 -3.86 -0.63 17.49
C TYR A 28 -2.46 -1.22 17.37
N LEU A 29 -2.29 -2.54 17.55
CA LEU A 29 -0.97 -3.16 17.49
C LEU A 29 -0.37 -3.03 16.09
N VAL A 30 -1.14 -3.39 15.06
CA VAL A 30 -0.68 -3.27 13.66
C VAL A 30 -0.55 -1.80 13.27
N GLY A 31 -1.48 -0.95 13.70
CA GLY A 31 -1.43 0.49 13.43
C GLY A 31 -0.19 1.17 14.00
N PHE A 32 0.15 0.92 15.27
CA PHE A 32 1.37 1.47 15.87
C PHE A 32 2.63 0.92 15.23
N LEU A 33 2.67 -0.38 14.89
CA LEU A 33 3.82 -0.97 14.20
C LEU A 33 4.05 -0.33 12.83
N LEU A 34 2.98 -0.14 12.05
CA LEU A 34 3.07 0.48 10.72
C LEU A 34 3.46 1.96 10.79
N VAL A 35 2.92 2.73 11.74
CA VAL A 35 3.34 4.13 11.96
C VAL A 35 4.80 4.19 12.36
N ALA A 36 5.27 3.31 13.25
CA ALA A 36 6.67 3.26 13.65
C ALA A 36 7.57 2.93 12.45
N MET A 37 7.18 1.96 11.62
CA MET A 37 7.91 1.60 10.40
C MET A 37 7.93 2.74 9.37
N GLU A 38 6.80 3.44 9.18
CA GLU A 38 6.72 4.63 8.32
C GLU A 38 7.74 5.69 8.75
N LEU A 39 7.79 6.01 10.05
CA LEU A 39 8.72 7.00 10.58
C LEU A 39 10.17 6.55 10.42
N ILE A 40 10.48 5.29 10.74
CA ILE A 40 11.84 4.74 10.61
C ILE A 40 12.29 4.77 9.15
N ILE A 41 11.47 4.26 8.23
CA ILE A 41 11.80 4.21 6.80
C ILE A 41 11.90 5.62 6.24
N ASN A 42 10.98 6.52 6.56
CA ASN A 42 11.02 7.91 6.08
C ASN A 42 12.33 8.61 6.47
N ILE A 43 12.74 8.48 7.74
CA ILE A 43 13.99 9.06 8.25
C ILE A 43 15.21 8.40 7.60
N LYS A 44 15.25 7.06 7.57
CA LYS A 44 16.41 6.32 7.07
C LYS A 44 16.58 6.42 5.56
N ALA A 45 15.50 6.54 4.81
CA ALA A 45 15.51 6.73 3.36
C ALA A 45 15.75 8.19 2.93
N SER A 46 15.76 9.15 3.87
CA SER A 46 15.68 10.59 3.57
C SER A 46 14.49 10.93 2.65
N LEU A 47 13.36 10.23 2.83
CA LEU A 47 12.28 10.20 1.85
C LEU A 47 11.70 11.59 1.57
N ASN A 48 11.44 12.38 2.62
CA ASN A 48 10.88 13.73 2.46
C ASN A 48 11.82 14.67 1.67
N LEU A 49 13.14 14.50 1.84
CA LEU A 49 14.12 15.32 1.13
C LEU A 49 14.26 14.86 -0.32
N ALA A 50 14.24 13.54 -0.56
CA ALA A 50 14.16 13.00 -1.92
C ALA A 50 12.92 13.54 -2.65
N ILE A 51 11.73 13.50 -2.02
CA ILE A 51 10.49 14.08 -2.54
C ILE A 51 10.69 15.56 -2.87
N LEU A 52 11.22 16.36 -1.93
CA LEU A 52 11.43 17.79 -2.15
C LEU A 52 12.27 18.06 -3.41
N TYR A 53 13.39 17.36 -3.57
CA TYR A 53 14.25 17.50 -4.74
C TYR A 53 13.58 17.02 -6.02
N SER A 54 12.84 15.90 -5.98
CA SER A 54 12.04 15.41 -7.12
C SER A 54 11.10 16.49 -7.63
N PHE A 55 10.35 17.14 -6.73
CA PHE A 55 9.36 18.15 -7.10
C PHE A 55 9.97 19.49 -7.52
N ARG A 56 11.26 19.74 -7.19
CA ARG A 56 12.01 20.89 -7.70
C ARG A 56 12.68 20.65 -9.06
N GLY A 57 12.61 19.43 -9.59
CA GLY A 57 13.34 19.04 -10.79
C GLY A 57 14.84 18.78 -10.55
N GLU A 58 15.27 18.74 -9.28
CA GLU A 58 16.65 18.49 -8.88
C GLU A 58 16.91 16.97 -8.76
N TYR A 59 16.77 16.28 -9.88
CA TYR A 59 16.76 14.81 -9.96
C TYR A 59 18.00 14.13 -9.41
N GLN A 60 19.19 14.65 -9.74
CA GLN A 60 20.43 14.10 -9.20
C GLN A 60 20.48 14.22 -7.67
N ASN A 61 20.08 15.37 -7.12
CA ASN A 61 20.02 15.57 -5.67
C ASN A 61 19.02 14.62 -5.01
N ALA A 62 17.90 14.32 -5.67
CA ALA A 62 16.90 13.36 -5.18
C ALA A 62 17.45 11.93 -5.12
N ILE A 63 18.28 11.54 -6.09
CA ILE A 63 18.95 10.23 -6.14
C ILE A 63 20.04 10.17 -5.07
N ASP A 64 20.90 11.19 -4.99
CA ASP A 64 22.06 11.20 -4.10
C ASP A 64 21.68 11.20 -2.62
N VAL A 65 20.56 11.84 -2.27
CA VAL A 65 20.10 11.91 -0.88
C VAL A 65 19.30 10.67 -0.44
N ALA A 66 18.70 9.95 -1.40
CA ALA A 66 17.85 8.81 -1.11
C ALA A 66 18.70 7.60 -0.74
N ASP A 67 18.45 7.03 0.44
CA ASP A 67 19.04 5.73 0.78
C ASP A 67 18.21 4.62 0.11
N PHE A 68 18.79 4.03 -0.94
CA PHE A 68 18.13 3.00 -1.74
C PHE A 68 17.82 1.72 -0.95
N GLN A 69 18.60 1.39 0.08
CA GLN A 69 18.33 0.19 0.89
C GLN A 69 17.02 0.38 1.67
N TRP A 70 16.77 1.60 2.17
CA TRP A 70 15.55 1.91 2.92
C TRP A 70 14.36 2.23 2.03
N ILE A 71 14.55 2.97 0.93
CA ILE A 71 13.44 3.41 0.07
C ILE A 71 12.76 2.24 -0.66
N LEU A 72 13.49 1.15 -0.93
CA LEU A 72 12.94 -0.06 -1.55
C LEU A 72 11.88 -0.78 -0.68
N PHE A 73 11.85 -0.53 0.63
CA PHE A 73 10.79 -1.05 1.50
C PHE A 73 9.49 -0.26 1.38
N TYR A 74 9.55 0.99 0.91
CA TYR A 74 8.42 1.91 0.92
C TYR A 74 7.24 1.44 0.04
N PRO A 75 7.42 0.99 -1.22
CA PRO A 75 6.31 0.53 -2.05
C PRO A 75 5.53 -0.62 -1.41
N CYS A 76 6.23 -1.57 -0.80
CA CYS A 76 5.63 -2.71 -0.11
C CYS A 76 4.87 -2.28 1.16
N LEU A 77 5.50 -1.47 2.01
CA LEU A 77 4.89 -0.96 3.24
C LEU A 77 3.62 -0.18 2.93
N TYR A 78 3.69 0.72 1.96
CA TYR A 78 2.61 1.61 1.57
C TYR A 78 1.44 0.83 0.97
N ALA A 79 1.71 -0.06 -0.01
CA ALA A 79 0.67 -0.89 -0.63
C ALA A 79 0.00 -1.82 0.40
N TYR A 80 0.79 -2.48 1.26
CA TYR A 80 0.28 -3.36 2.30
C TYR A 80 -0.59 -2.61 3.29
N SER A 81 -0.15 -1.44 3.76
CA SER A 81 -0.89 -0.66 4.75
C SER A 81 -2.29 -0.27 4.27
N ILE A 82 -2.42 0.13 3.00
CA ILE A 82 -3.71 0.50 2.40
C ILE A 82 -4.58 -0.75 2.20
N TRP A 83 -4.01 -1.80 1.58
CA TRP A 83 -4.72 -3.06 1.33
C TRP A 83 -5.25 -3.68 2.62
N HIS A 84 -4.41 -3.73 3.66
CA HIS A 84 -4.74 -4.30 4.95
C HIS A 84 -5.85 -3.51 5.62
N ALA A 85 -5.72 -2.18 5.72
CA ALA A 85 -6.75 -1.34 6.34
C ALA A 85 -8.10 -1.47 5.65
N TYR A 86 -8.13 -1.56 4.31
CA TYR A 86 -9.36 -1.74 3.54
C TYR A 86 -10.00 -3.12 3.80
N ASN A 87 -9.22 -4.19 3.68
CA ASN A 87 -9.75 -5.55 3.80
C ASN A 87 -10.15 -5.90 5.23
N GLU A 88 -9.39 -5.43 6.22
CA GLU A 88 -9.73 -5.64 7.63
C GLU A 88 -10.99 -4.84 8.02
N ALA A 89 -11.18 -3.62 7.49
CA ALA A 89 -12.44 -2.89 7.66
C ALA A 89 -13.63 -3.65 7.05
N MET A 90 -13.46 -4.19 5.85
CA MET A 90 -14.49 -5.02 5.19
C MET A 90 -14.84 -6.25 6.02
N GLU A 91 -13.84 -6.95 6.53
CA GLU A 91 -14.02 -8.16 7.32
C GLU A 91 -14.68 -7.86 8.68
N ASN A 92 -14.25 -6.79 9.35
CA ASN A 92 -14.88 -6.32 10.58
C ASN A 92 -16.36 -5.99 10.39
N ASN A 93 -16.71 -5.32 9.29
CA ASN A 93 -18.10 -4.99 8.96
C ASN A 93 -18.93 -6.24 8.61
N ARG A 94 -18.33 -7.23 7.95
CA ARG A 94 -18.97 -8.52 7.67
C ARG A 94 -19.24 -9.28 8.95
N GLY A 95 -18.27 -9.40 9.85
CA GLY A 95 -18.45 -10.07 11.14
C GLY A 95 -19.58 -9.46 11.98
N LEU A 96 -19.78 -8.14 11.91
CA LEU A 96 -20.91 -7.46 12.55
C LEU A 96 -22.26 -7.79 11.90
N SER A 97 -22.27 -8.05 10.60
CA SER A 97 -23.46 -8.41 9.82
C SER A 97 -23.77 -9.92 9.88
N GLN A 98 -22.73 -10.75 10.00
CA GLN A 98 -22.76 -12.22 9.94
C GLN A 98 -23.03 -12.92 11.28
N VAL A 99 -23.19 -12.18 12.39
CA VAL A 99 -23.89 -12.70 13.59
C VAL A 99 -25.29 -13.26 13.22
N LYS A 100 -25.82 -12.98 12.02
CA LYS A 100 -27.06 -13.56 11.49
C LYS A 100 -26.96 -14.74 10.52
N GLU A 101 -25.81 -15.07 9.89
CA GLU A 101 -25.79 -16.18 8.92
C GLU A 101 -24.37 -16.74 8.67
N ALA A 102 -24.23 -18.05 8.89
CA ALA A 102 -22.97 -18.79 8.84
C ALA A 102 -22.52 -19.12 7.41
N ARG A 103 -21.59 -18.34 6.85
CA ARG A 103 -20.60 -18.78 5.84
C ARG A 103 -19.50 -17.74 5.71
N VAL A 104 -18.36 -18.00 6.34
CA VAL A 104 -17.15 -17.16 6.18
C VAL A 104 -16.41 -17.64 4.93
N SER A 105 -16.58 -16.91 3.84
CA SER A 105 -15.68 -16.96 2.69
C SER A 105 -14.81 -15.71 2.74
N THR A 106 -13.57 -15.85 3.21
CA THR A 106 -12.57 -14.76 3.31
C THR A 106 -12.00 -14.41 1.94
N ASN A 107 -12.84 -13.84 1.06
CA ASN A 107 -12.36 -13.24 -0.17
C ASN A 107 -11.93 -11.81 0.13
N THR A 108 -10.62 -11.61 0.29
CA THR A 108 -9.97 -10.30 0.23
C THR A 108 -10.14 -9.72 -1.18
N LYS A 109 -10.25 -8.40 -1.28
CA LYS A 109 -10.43 -7.67 -2.54
C LYS A 109 -9.14 -6.95 -2.93
N TYR A 110 -8.95 -6.80 -4.24
CA TYR A 110 -7.87 -6.04 -4.87
C TYR A 110 -6.46 -6.59 -4.58
N ASN A 111 -6.33 -7.91 -4.42
CA ASN A 111 -5.04 -8.51 -4.07
C ASN A 111 -4.02 -8.29 -5.20
N GLY A 112 -4.44 -8.52 -6.45
CA GLY A 112 -3.58 -8.34 -7.60
C GLY A 112 -3.17 -6.88 -7.78
N PHE A 113 -4.10 -5.95 -7.59
CA PHE A 113 -3.78 -4.51 -7.63
C PHE A 113 -2.66 -4.15 -6.66
N PHE A 114 -2.80 -4.46 -5.36
CA PHE A 114 -1.83 -4.01 -4.36
C PHE A 114 -0.51 -4.79 -4.42
N ILE A 115 -0.51 -6.07 -4.77
CA ILE A 115 0.71 -6.82 -5.07
C ILE A 115 1.42 -6.18 -6.28
N GLY A 116 0.67 -5.83 -7.31
CA GLY A 116 1.17 -5.13 -8.48
C GLY A 116 1.78 -3.77 -8.15
N VAL A 117 1.12 -2.96 -7.31
CA VAL A 117 1.66 -1.68 -6.83
C VAL A 117 2.98 -1.87 -6.10
N ALA A 118 3.06 -2.86 -5.19
CA ALA A 118 4.28 -3.15 -4.45
C ALA A 118 5.43 -3.54 -5.40
N MET A 119 5.22 -4.55 -6.26
CA MET A 119 6.25 -5.03 -7.18
C MET A 119 6.66 -3.96 -8.20
N GLY A 120 5.69 -3.32 -8.83
CA GLY A 120 5.93 -2.30 -9.84
C GLY A 120 6.60 -1.06 -9.25
N GLY A 121 6.20 -0.64 -8.05
CA GLY A 121 6.84 0.46 -7.35
C GLY A 121 8.29 0.17 -6.99
N THR A 122 8.58 -1.04 -6.51
CA THR A 122 9.96 -1.47 -6.24
C THR A 122 10.81 -1.49 -7.50
N LEU A 123 10.31 -2.02 -8.62
CA LEU A 123 11.03 -1.98 -9.91
C LEU A 123 11.23 -0.54 -10.39
N GLY A 124 10.22 0.32 -10.23
CA GLY A 124 10.31 1.74 -10.55
C GLY A 124 11.43 2.44 -9.78
N VAL A 125 11.56 2.16 -8.49
CA VAL A 125 12.67 2.67 -7.66
C VAL A 125 14.02 2.12 -8.16
N ILE A 126 14.13 0.82 -8.45
CA ILE A 126 15.38 0.20 -8.92
C ILE A 126 15.88 0.85 -10.23
N TYR A 127 14.97 1.12 -11.17
CA TYR A 127 15.32 1.68 -12.49
C TYR A 127 15.22 3.21 -12.55
N SER A 128 15.41 3.91 -11.44
CA SER A 128 15.16 5.35 -11.33
C SER A 128 16.31 6.28 -11.75
N TYR A 129 17.35 5.73 -12.38
CA TYR A 129 18.67 6.35 -12.60
C TYR A 129 18.69 7.76 -13.20
N GLU A 130 17.69 8.17 -13.99
CA GLU A 130 17.71 9.45 -14.72
C GLU A 130 16.67 10.49 -14.24
N ILE A 131 15.65 10.08 -13.50
CA ILE A 131 14.53 10.97 -13.14
C ILE A 131 14.45 11.12 -11.62
N SER A 132 13.89 10.14 -10.93
CA SER A 132 13.84 10.18 -9.48
C SER A 132 13.29 8.86 -8.96
N PRO A 133 13.83 8.33 -7.85
CA PRO A 133 13.25 7.15 -7.20
C PRO A 133 11.78 7.36 -6.83
N ILE A 134 11.37 8.61 -6.54
CA ILE A 134 9.99 8.95 -6.20
C ILE A 134 9.07 8.83 -7.41
N PHE A 135 9.35 9.54 -8.51
CA PHE A 135 8.48 9.52 -9.69
C PHE A 135 8.49 8.17 -10.39
N CYS A 136 9.65 7.53 -10.53
CA CYS A 136 9.72 6.20 -11.12
C CYS A 136 9.02 5.17 -10.23
N GLY A 137 9.14 5.27 -8.90
CA GLY A 137 8.39 4.43 -7.96
C GLY A 137 6.87 4.61 -8.08
N ILE A 138 6.38 5.84 -8.19
CA ILE A 138 4.94 6.12 -8.40
C ILE A 138 4.46 5.55 -9.74
N LEU A 139 5.17 5.84 -10.83
CA LEU A 139 4.81 5.35 -12.17
C LEU A 139 4.84 3.82 -12.23
N GLY A 140 5.89 3.20 -11.69
CA GLY A 140 6.01 1.75 -11.58
C GLY A 140 4.89 1.15 -10.74
N GLY A 141 4.51 1.78 -9.64
CA GLY A 141 3.37 1.36 -8.82
C GLY A 141 2.05 1.40 -9.58
N ILE A 142 1.78 2.47 -10.32
CA ILE A 142 0.56 2.60 -11.13
C ILE A 142 0.51 1.51 -12.22
N THR A 143 1.59 1.34 -12.99
CA THR A 143 1.64 0.33 -14.06
C THR A 143 1.53 -1.09 -13.51
N GLY A 144 2.26 -1.37 -12.43
CA GLY A 144 2.19 -2.65 -11.73
C GLY A 144 0.79 -2.95 -11.18
N GLY A 145 0.13 -1.97 -10.56
CA GLY A 145 -1.24 -2.13 -10.04
C GLY A 145 -2.27 -2.39 -11.14
N LEU A 146 -2.15 -1.74 -12.29
CA LEU A 146 -3.00 -2.00 -13.45
C LEU A 146 -2.81 -3.43 -13.98
N LEU A 147 -1.56 -3.85 -14.18
CA LEU A 147 -1.22 -5.21 -14.62
C LEU A 147 -1.72 -6.26 -13.62
N GLY A 148 -1.45 -6.05 -12.33
CA GLY A 148 -1.90 -6.94 -11.26
C GLY A 148 -3.43 -7.08 -11.20
N SER A 149 -4.17 -6.00 -11.47
CA SER A 149 -5.64 -6.04 -11.57
C SER A 149 -6.13 -6.85 -12.76
N VAL A 150 -5.44 -6.76 -13.90
CA VAL A 150 -5.77 -7.56 -15.09
C VAL A 150 -5.52 -9.04 -14.80
N ILE A 151 -4.38 -9.38 -14.19
CA ILE A 151 -4.04 -10.75 -13.82
C ILE A 151 -5.07 -11.32 -12.84
N GLU A 152 -5.44 -10.57 -11.79
CA GLU A 152 -6.45 -11.00 -10.82
C GLU A 152 -7.79 -11.31 -11.51
N LYS A 153 -8.24 -10.46 -12.44
CA LYS A 153 -9.46 -10.71 -13.22
C LYS A 153 -9.36 -11.97 -14.07
N LEU A 154 -8.23 -12.20 -14.74
CA LEU A 154 -8.01 -13.40 -15.56
C LEU A 154 -8.06 -14.68 -14.70
N VAL A 155 -7.40 -14.68 -13.54
CA VAL A 155 -7.39 -15.81 -12.61
C VAL A 155 -8.79 -16.11 -12.08
N LEU A 156 -9.54 -15.08 -11.67
CA LEU A 156 -10.90 -15.25 -11.18
C LEU A 156 -11.85 -15.78 -12.26
N ASN A 157 -11.74 -15.26 -13.49
CA ASN A 157 -12.54 -15.74 -14.62
C ASN A 157 -12.22 -17.21 -14.96
N TYR A 158 -10.95 -17.61 -14.87
CA TYR A 158 -10.55 -19.00 -15.08
C TYR A 158 -11.15 -19.93 -14.01
N LYS A 159 -11.12 -19.52 -12.74
CA LYS A 159 -11.70 -20.29 -11.63
C LYS A 159 -13.23 -20.37 -11.65
N GLN A 160 -13.91 -19.45 -12.34
CA GLN A 160 -15.37 -19.51 -12.53
C GLN A 160 -15.79 -20.43 -13.68
N ARG A 161 -14.88 -20.73 -14.62
CA ARG A 161 -15.15 -21.57 -15.79
C ARG A 161 -14.89 -23.06 -15.55
N ASN A 162 -14.11 -23.40 -14.53
CA ASN A 162 -13.79 -24.76 -14.09
C ASN A 162 -14.43 -25.03 -12.72
#